data_AF-A0A2D8LYG7-F1
#
_entry.id   AF-A0A2D8LYG7-F1
#
_cell.length_a   1.000
_cell.length_b   1.000
_cell.length_c   1.000
_cell.angle_alpha   90.00
_cell.angle_beta   90.00
_cell.angle_gamma   90.00
#
_symmetry.space_group_name_H-M   'P 1'
#
loop_
_entity.id
_entity.type
_entity.pdbx_description
1 polymer ?
#
loop_
_entity_poly.entity_id
_entity_poly.type
_entity_poly.pdbx_seq_one_letter_code
_entity_poly.pdbx_strand_id
1 'polypeptide(L)'
;MGFFSFLGVQSKAHIGFFTLFSRGKKVGTDQFGNTYYEGKPIKGYKRPRRWVMYKGAPEATKIPPEWHCWIHHQTNIVPSEAGQNYRREWQKEYTPNMTGTDAAYHPPGHILEGGERDKATGDYEAWTPEN
;
A
#
# COMPACT_ATOMS: atom_id res chain seq x y z
N MET A 1 14.44 -15.11 4.07
CA MET A 1 14.95 -13.85 4.69
C MET A 1 16.44 -14.02 4.95
N GLY A 2 17.30 -13.40 4.13
CA GLY A 2 18.76 -13.57 4.22
C GLY A 2 19.45 -12.49 5.06
N PHE A 3 20.54 -12.87 5.73
CA PHE A 3 21.36 -12.04 6.64
C PHE A 3 21.84 -10.69 6.04
N PHE A 4 21.90 -10.54 4.72
CA PHE A 4 22.33 -9.31 4.04
C PHE A 4 21.20 -8.33 3.68
N SER A 5 19.94 -8.61 4.08
CA SER A 5 18.79 -7.73 3.80
C SER A 5 18.91 -6.32 4.39
N PHE A 6 19.86 -6.09 5.31
CA PHE A 6 20.12 -4.80 5.95
C PHE A 6 21.01 -3.86 5.12
N LEU A 7 21.78 -4.36 4.13
CA LEU A 7 22.67 -3.52 3.31
C LEU A 7 22.05 -3.09 1.97
N GLY A 8 20.83 -3.54 1.67
CA GLY A 8 20.13 -3.14 0.45
C GLY A 8 19.80 -1.65 0.43
N VAL A 9 19.68 -1.07 -0.77
CA VAL A 9 19.31 0.34 -1.00
C VAL A 9 17.95 0.68 -0.36
N GLN A 10 17.09 -0.32 -0.18
CA GLN A 10 15.77 -0.18 0.45
C GLN A 10 15.78 -0.53 1.95
N SER A 11 16.94 -0.74 2.55
CA SER A 11 17.03 -1.09 3.96
C SER A 11 16.74 0.12 4.86
N LYS A 12 16.27 -0.17 6.07
CA LYS A 12 16.06 0.86 7.09
C LYS A 12 17.34 1.65 7.41
N ALA A 13 18.49 1.00 7.34
CA ALA A 13 19.77 1.63 7.62
C ALA A 13 20.16 2.62 6.52
N HIS A 14 19.98 2.24 5.25
CA HIS A 14 20.22 3.13 4.14
C HIS A 14 19.26 4.34 4.17
N ILE A 15 17.96 4.09 4.34
CA ILE A 15 16.95 5.16 4.42
C ILE A 15 17.19 6.02 5.66
N GLY A 16 17.60 5.43 6.78
CA GLY A 16 17.95 6.15 8.01
C GLY A 16 19.14 7.07 7.84
N PHE A 17 20.22 6.57 7.24
CA PHE A 17 21.38 7.38 6.86
C PHE A 17 20.94 8.50 5.91
N PHE A 18 20.25 8.18 4.82
CA PHE A 18 19.71 9.18 3.89
C PHE A 18 18.89 10.26 4.59
N THR A 19 18.05 9.89 5.56
CA THR A 19 17.21 10.81 6.35
C THR A 19 18.06 11.73 7.22
N LEU A 20 19.10 11.20 7.87
CA LEU A 20 20.04 11.97 8.68
C LEU A 20 20.82 12.99 7.82
N PHE A 21 21.38 12.55 6.69
CA PHE A 21 22.17 13.42 5.80
C PHE A 21 21.31 14.45 5.07
N SER A 22 20.08 14.10 4.72
CA SER A 22 19.14 15.02 4.09
C SER A 22 18.43 15.94 5.08
N ARG A 23 18.67 15.78 6.38
CA ARG A 23 18.02 16.51 7.49
C ARG A 23 16.49 16.45 7.36
N GLY A 24 15.96 15.26 7.12
CA GLY A 24 14.53 15.03 6.96
C GLY A 24 13.77 15.32 8.27
N LYS A 25 12.71 16.12 8.18
CA LYS A 25 11.77 16.35 9.28
C LYS A 25 10.77 15.19 9.33
N LYS A 26 10.60 14.57 10.49
CA LYS A 26 9.54 13.59 10.74
C LYS A 26 8.18 14.32 10.70
N VAL A 27 7.30 13.88 9.83
CA VAL A 27 5.96 14.46 9.65
C VAL A 27 4.93 13.71 10.48
N GLY A 28 4.93 12.37 10.41
CA GLY A 28 4.03 11.55 11.19
C GLY A 28 4.24 10.06 10.97
N THR A 29 3.37 9.26 11.59
CA THR A 29 3.35 7.80 11.50
C THR A 29 1.95 7.34 11.17
N ASP A 30 1.81 6.33 10.31
CA ASP A 30 0.53 5.70 10.06
C ASP A 30 0.18 4.63 11.12
N GLN A 31 -1.02 4.07 11.00
CA GLN A 31 -1.52 2.99 11.85
C GLN A 31 -0.75 1.66 11.69
N PHE A 32 -0.04 1.47 10.58
CA PHE A 32 0.76 0.28 10.30
C PHE A 32 2.20 0.42 10.80
N GLY A 33 2.57 1.61 11.30
CA GLY A 33 3.88 1.96 11.85
C GLY A 33 4.91 2.39 10.80
N ASN A 34 4.49 2.71 9.57
CA ASN A 34 5.34 3.39 8.60
C ASN A 34 5.52 4.86 9.03
N THR A 35 6.74 5.37 8.90
CA THR A 35 7.08 6.75 9.28
C THR A 35 7.34 7.59 8.05
N TYR A 36 6.73 8.77 8.01
CA TYR A 36 6.81 9.69 6.88
C TYR A 36 7.71 10.87 7.19
N TYR A 37 8.54 11.24 6.21
CA TYR A 37 9.53 12.30 6.33
C TYR A 37 9.40 13.28 5.17
N GLU A 38 9.71 14.53 5.46
CA GLU A 38 9.79 15.61 4.49
C GLU A 38 11.16 16.31 4.57
N GLY A 39 11.74 16.63 3.41
CA GLY A 39 13.03 17.27 3.28
C GLY A 39 13.02 18.42 2.29
N LYS A 40 14.08 19.23 2.33
CA LYS A 40 14.23 20.36 1.41
C LYS A 40 14.28 19.89 -0.05
N PRO A 41 13.80 20.72 -1.00
CA PRO A 41 13.94 20.44 -2.42
C PRO A 41 15.42 20.29 -2.82
N ILE A 42 15.70 19.44 -3.80
CA ILE A 42 17.01 19.40 -4.49
C ILE A 42 17.08 20.59 -5.45
N LYS A 43 18.29 21.07 -5.72
CA LYS A 43 18.56 22.11 -6.74
C LYS A 43 17.88 21.74 -8.07
N GLY A 44 17.01 22.61 -8.57
CA GLY A 44 16.23 22.40 -9.81
C GLY A 44 14.80 21.89 -9.60
N TYR A 45 14.45 21.42 -8.39
CA TYR A 45 13.08 21.04 -8.04
C TYR A 45 12.44 22.09 -7.13
N LYS A 46 11.15 22.39 -7.37
CA LYS A 46 10.38 23.33 -6.52
C LYS A 46 9.68 22.66 -5.35
N ARG A 47 9.42 21.34 -5.44
CA ARG A 47 8.65 20.60 -4.44
C ARG A 47 9.55 20.02 -3.35
N PRO A 48 9.10 20.01 -2.08
CA PRO A 48 9.83 19.33 -1.02
C PRO A 48 9.92 17.84 -1.33
N ARG A 49 10.95 17.18 -0.81
CA ARG A 49 11.10 15.74 -0.96
C ARG A 49 10.28 15.05 0.11
N ARG A 50 9.43 14.10 -0.26
CA ARG A 50 8.68 13.25 0.67
C ARG A 50 9.11 11.81 0.49
N TRP A 51 9.34 11.10 1.60
CA TRP A 51 9.66 9.68 1.57
C TRP A 51 9.09 8.98 2.80
N VAL A 52 9.02 7.65 2.72
CA VAL A 52 8.52 6.78 3.78
C VAL A 52 9.61 5.82 4.23
N MET A 53 9.62 5.54 5.53
CA MET A 53 10.38 4.47 6.14
C MET A 53 9.39 3.39 6.60
N TYR A 54 9.38 2.26 5.90
CA TYR A 54 8.48 1.15 6.21
C TYR A 54 8.84 0.46 7.53
N LYS A 55 7.83 -0.03 8.25
CA LYS A 55 8.05 -0.83 9.47
C LYS A 55 8.69 -2.20 9.16
N GLY A 56 8.44 -2.77 7.98
CA GLY A 56 8.90 -4.10 7.57
C GLY A 56 9.57 -4.10 6.20
N ALA A 57 9.39 -5.19 5.45
CA ALA A 57 9.85 -5.29 4.08
C ALA A 57 9.26 -4.13 3.24
N PRO A 58 10.10 -3.41 2.48
CA PRO A 58 9.70 -2.24 1.72
C PRO A 58 8.75 -2.66 0.60
N GLU A 59 7.55 -2.09 0.59
CA GLU A 59 6.55 -2.36 -0.43
C GLU A 59 5.67 -1.12 -0.62
N ALA A 60 5.55 -0.66 -1.87
CA ALA A 60 4.80 0.55 -2.21
C ALA A 60 3.33 0.49 -1.73
N THR A 61 2.72 -0.70 -1.85
CA THR A 61 1.31 -0.92 -1.52
C THR A 61 1.03 -1.11 -0.03
N LYS A 62 1.97 -0.75 0.86
CA LYS A 62 1.73 -0.70 2.32
C LYS A 62 1.36 0.70 2.82
N ILE A 63 1.35 1.69 1.94
CA ILE A 63 1.00 3.07 2.28
C ILE A 63 -0.52 3.25 2.24
N PRO A 64 -1.20 3.52 3.36
CA PRO A 64 -2.64 3.72 3.36
C PRO A 64 -3.07 4.91 2.49
N PRO A 65 -4.33 4.95 2.03
CA PRO A 65 -4.81 5.95 1.07
C PRO A 65 -4.59 7.40 1.54
N GLU A 66 -4.78 7.64 2.84
CA GLU A 66 -4.59 8.96 3.44
C GLU A 66 -3.15 9.48 3.25
N TRP A 67 -2.17 8.62 3.50
CA TRP A 67 -0.76 8.96 3.34
C TRP A 67 -0.30 8.88 1.89
N HIS A 68 -1.00 8.12 1.04
CA HIS A 68 -0.74 8.02 -0.39
C HIS A 68 -0.96 9.38 -1.08
N CYS A 69 -2.07 10.06 -0.80
CA CYS A 69 -2.33 11.39 -1.36
C CYS A 69 -1.23 12.40 -0.96
N TRP A 70 -0.77 12.33 0.29
CA TRP A 70 0.27 13.23 0.79
C TRP A 70 1.65 12.95 0.17
N ILE A 71 2.09 11.68 0.12
CA ILE A 71 3.43 11.34 -0.39
C ILE A 71 3.55 11.61 -1.89
N HIS A 72 2.46 11.47 -2.65
CA HIS A 72 2.40 11.76 -4.09
C HIS A 72 2.13 13.23 -4.43
N HIS A 73 2.17 14.13 -3.45
CA HIS A 73 1.90 15.57 -3.64
C HIS A 73 0.51 15.88 -4.22
N GLN A 74 -0.48 15.01 -4.02
CA GLN A 74 -1.88 15.31 -4.37
C GLN A 74 -2.49 16.27 -3.35
N THR A 75 -2.08 16.14 -2.08
CA THR A 75 -2.45 17.07 -1.00
C THR A 75 -1.22 17.51 -0.21
N ASN A 76 -1.31 18.70 0.38
CA ASN A 76 -0.35 19.20 1.36
C ASN A 76 -0.81 18.98 2.81
N ILE A 77 -2.03 18.52 3.00
CA ILE A 77 -2.60 18.25 4.32
C ILE A 77 -1.99 16.96 4.86
N VAL A 78 -1.45 17.02 6.07
CA VAL A 78 -0.92 15.84 6.77
C VAL A 78 -2.10 15.10 7.41
N PRO A 79 -2.27 13.78 7.14
CA PRO A 79 -3.40 13.02 7.66
C PRO A 79 -3.54 13.02 9.19
N SER A 80 -2.45 13.19 9.95
CA SER A 80 -2.51 13.21 11.42
C SER A 80 -2.93 14.54 12.03
N GLU A 81 -2.87 15.65 11.27
CA GLU A 81 -3.11 17.01 11.80
C GLU A 81 -4.57 17.44 11.66
N ALA A 82 -5.28 16.91 10.67
CA ALA A 82 -6.68 17.23 10.44
C ALA A 82 -7.55 16.12 11.03
N GLY A 83 -8.24 16.40 12.15
CA GLY A 83 -9.29 15.54 12.72
C GLY A 83 -10.52 15.32 11.81
N GLN A 84 -10.39 15.57 10.50
CA GLN A 84 -11.34 15.16 9.50
C GLN A 84 -10.98 13.74 9.08
N ASN A 85 -11.62 12.77 9.72
CA ASN A 85 -11.59 11.41 9.26
C ASN A 85 -12.19 11.39 7.83
N TYR A 86 -11.34 11.38 6.80
CA TYR A 86 -11.78 11.26 5.40
C TYR A 86 -12.50 9.93 5.14
N ARG A 87 -12.41 9.00 6.09
CA ARG A 87 -13.05 7.70 6.03
C ARG A 87 -14.56 7.83 6.13
N ARG A 88 -15.25 7.17 5.19
CA ARG A 88 -16.70 6.97 5.21
C ARG A 88 -17.01 5.58 5.78
N GLU A 89 -18.20 5.42 6.33
CA GLU A 89 -18.62 4.15 6.97
C GLU A 89 -18.59 2.95 6.02
N TRP A 90 -18.84 3.16 4.73
CA TRP A 90 -18.82 2.11 3.71
C TRP A 90 -17.41 1.72 3.25
N GLN A 91 -16.37 2.42 3.69
CA GLN A 91 -15.00 2.13 3.27
C GLN A 91 -14.41 0.97 4.06
N LYS A 92 -13.88 0.00 3.33
CA LYS A 92 -13.17 -1.13 3.91
C LYS A 92 -11.85 -0.69 4.56
N GLU A 93 -11.39 -1.50 5.50
CA GLU A 93 -10.03 -1.37 6.01
C GLU A 93 -8.99 -1.54 4.91
N TYR A 94 -7.87 -0.86 5.09
CA TYR A 94 -6.82 -0.89 4.10
C TYR A 94 -6.05 -2.21 4.17
N THR A 95 -6.01 -2.92 3.05
CA THR A 95 -5.22 -4.14 2.87
C THR A 95 -4.17 -3.90 1.78
N PRO A 96 -2.90 -4.23 2.02
CA PRO A 96 -1.87 -4.15 1.00
C PRO A 96 -2.10 -5.17 -0.13
N ASN A 97 -1.37 -5.04 -1.23
CA ASN A 97 -1.49 -5.95 -2.36
C ASN A 97 -1.01 -7.36 -1.99
N MET A 98 -1.89 -8.35 -2.16
CA MET A 98 -1.63 -9.76 -1.86
C MET A 98 -1.25 -10.57 -3.11
N THR A 99 -0.99 -9.91 -4.25
CA THR A 99 -0.59 -10.58 -5.50
C THR A 99 0.62 -11.49 -5.28
N GLY A 100 0.55 -12.72 -5.78
CA GLY A 100 1.65 -13.70 -5.64
C GLY A 100 1.77 -14.33 -4.26
N THR A 101 0.79 -14.11 -3.38
CA THR A 101 0.65 -14.81 -2.09
C THR A 101 -0.57 -15.74 -2.11
N ASP A 102 -0.70 -16.61 -1.11
CA ASP A 102 -1.86 -17.49 -0.95
C ASP A 102 -3.18 -16.73 -0.73
N ALA A 103 -3.10 -15.45 -0.33
CA ALA A 103 -4.26 -14.56 -0.14
C ALA A 103 -4.55 -13.68 -1.38
N ALA A 104 -4.00 -14.03 -2.54
CA ALA A 104 -4.27 -13.31 -3.79
C ALA A 104 -5.76 -13.41 -4.16
N TYR A 105 -6.30 -12.33 -4.73
CA TYR A 105 -7.66 -12.34 -5.26
C TYR A 105 -7.74 -13.24 -6.50
N HIS A 106 -8.71 -14.14 -6.51
CA HIS A 106 -9.07 -14.96 -7.66
C HIS A 106 -10.51 -14.65 -8.09
N PRO A 107 -10.76 -14.51 -9.40
CA PRO A 107 -12.12 -14.30 -9.89
C PRO A 107 -12.98 -15.57 -9.71
N PRO A 108 -14.32 -15.43 -9.66
CA PRO A 108 -15.23 -16.57 -9.66
C PRO A 108 -14.92 -17.53 -10.81
N GLY A 109 -14.88 -18.83 -10.52
CA GLY A 109 -14.55 -19.87 -11.49
C GLY A 109 -13.07 -20.11 -11.74
N HIS A 110 -12.19 -19.40 -11.03
CA HIS A 110 -10.76 -19.69 -11.05
C HIS A 110 -10.48 -21.06 -10.41
N ILE A 111 -9.54 -21.81 -10.97
CA ILE A 111 -9.25 -23.20 -10.56
C ILE A 111 -8.82 -23.27 -9.09
N LEU A 112 -8.08 -22.29 -8.59
CA LEU A 112 -7.63 -22.23 -7.20
C LEU A 112 -8.74 -21.82 -6.21
N GLU A 113 -9.83 -21.23 -6.69
CA GLU A 113 -10.97 -20.75 -5.86
C GLU A 113 -12.13 -21.76 -5.84
N GLY A 114 -11.91 -22.98 -6.34
CA GLY A 114 -12.92 -24.05 -6.37
C GLY A 114 -13.72 -24.15 -7.67
N GLY A 115 -13.43 -23.34 -8.69
CA GLY A 115 -13.98 -23.51 -10.05
C GLY A 115 -15.47 -23.19 -10.21
N GLU A 116 -16.16 -22.76 -9.15
CA GLU A 116 -17.55 -22.31 -9.23
C GLU A 116 -17.61 -20.96 -9.96
N ARG A 117 -18.13 -21.00 -11.19
CA ARG A 117 -18.37 -19.80 -12.01
C ARG A 117 -19.72 -19.19 -11.64
N ASP A 118 -19.81 -17.88 -11.76
CA ASP A 118 -21.11 -17.21 -11.76
C ASP A 118 -22.04 -17.89 -12.77
N LYS A 119 -23.32 -18.05 -12.38
CA LYS A 119 -24.32 -18.67 -13.26
C LYS A 119 -24.35 -17.91 -14.58
N ALA A 120 -24.32 -18.64 -15.69
CA ALA A 120 -24.52 -18.05 -17.00
C ALA A 120 -25.89 -17.35 -17.04
N THR A 121 -25.96 -16.16 -17.61
CA THR A 121 -27.19 -15.36 -17.74
C THR A 121 -28.21 -15.96 -18.72
N GLY A 122 -27.91 -17.11 -19.33
CA GLY A 122 -28.80 -17.76 -20.27
C GLY A 122 -29.90 -18.53 -19.55
N ASP A 123 -31.12 -18.43 -20.06
CA ASP A 123 -32.28 -19.20 -19.58
C ASP A 123 -32.21 -20.70 -19.92
N TYR A 124 -31.07 -21.16 -20.45
CA TYR A 124 -30.89 -22.54 -20.85
C TYR A 124 -30.61 -23.42 -19.63
N GLU A 125 -31.50 -24.37 -19.39
CA GLU A 125 -31.28 -25.48 -18.47
C GLU A 125 -30.87 -26.73 -19.24
N ALA A 126 -29.71 -27.30 -18.90
CA ALA A 126 -29.25 -28.53 -19.52
C ALA A 126 -30.16 -29.71 -19.09
N TRP A 127 -30.59 -30.51 -20.06
CA TRP A 127 -31.36 -31.72 -19.77
C TRP A 127 -30.49 -32.78 -19.11
N THR A 128 -30.90 -33.27 -17.94
CA THR A 128 -30.30 -34.40 -17.22
C THR A 128 -31.22 -35.62 -17.33
N PRO A 129 -30.78 -36.74 -17.95
CA PRO A 129 -31.57 -37.96 -18.02
C PRO A 129 -31.81 -38.56 -16.63
N GLU A 130 -33.01 -39.06 -16.41
CA GLU A 130 -33.32 -39.97 -15.31
C GLU A 130 -32.85 -41.38 -15.69
N ASN A 131 -32.08 -42.04 -14.81
CA ASN A 131 -31.74 -43.46 -14.95
C ASN A 131 -32.93 -44.35 -14.61
#